data_AF-A0A533ZEZ6-F1
#
_entry.id   AF-A0A533ZEZ6-F1
#
_cell.length_a   1.000
_cell.length_b   1.000
_cell.length_c   1.000
_cell.angle_alpha   90.00
_cell.angle_beta   90.00
_cell.angle_gamma   90.00
#
_symmetry.space_group_name_H-M   'P 1'
#
loop_
_entity.id
_entity.type
_entity.pdbx_description
1 polymer ?
#
loop_
_entity_poly.entity_id
_entity_poly.type
_entity_poly.pdbx_seq_one_letter_code
_entity_poly.pdbx_strand_id
1 'polypeptide(L)'
;MESRNRQKLLETLSQSLSYRRADEGLDFLGRPEPRPIRLQLELLKPELVQQEEGMHSSIVVVGSARLVEPVEARSREHEQR
;
A
#
# COMPACT_ATOMS: atom_id res chain seq x y z
N MET A 1 -19.79 24.08 37.26
CA MET A 1 -18.31 24.01 37.07
C MET A 1 -17.93 22.85 36.16
N GLU A 2 -18.53 21.66 36.34
CA GLU A 2 -18.28 20.44 35.56
C GLU A 2 -18.50 20.59 34.04
N SER A 3 -19.55 21.29 33.61
CA SER A 3 -19.87 21.44 32.18
C SER A 3 -18.78 22.20 31.39
N ARG A 4 -18.13 23.19 32.02
CA ARG A 4 -16.99 23.92 31.40
C ARG A 4 -15.73 23.04 31.32
N ASN A 5 -15.53 22.16 32.29
CA ASN A 5 -14.38 21.25 32.32
C ASN A 5 -14.51 20.17 31.25
N ARG A 6 -15.73 19.64 31.04
CA ARG A 6 -16.03 18.70 29.97
C ARG A 6 -15.85 19.32 28.58
N GLN A 7 -16.31 20.56 28.38
CA GLN A 7 -16.15 21.24 27.10
C GLN A 7 -14.67 21.40 26.73
N LYS A 8 -13.85 21.81 27.71
CA LYS A 8 -12.40 21.98 27.54
C LYS A 8 -11.68 20.65 27.25
N LEU A 9 -12.13 19.56 27.87
CA LEU A 9 -11.62 18.22 27.59
C LEU A 9 -11.96 17.78 26.16
N LEU A 10 -13.19 17.97 25.71
CA LEU A 10 -13.61 17.61 24.35
C LEU A 10 -12.83 18.39 23.28
N GLU A 11 -12.61 19.69 23.51
CA GLU A 11 -11.79 20.54 22.63
C GLU A 11 -10.33 20.06 22.56
N THR A 12 -9.77 19.62 23.69
CA THR A 12 -8.41 19.04 23.73
C THR A 12 -8.34 17.72 22.98
N LEU A 13 -9.35 16.85 23.12
CA LEU A 13 -9.40 15.56 22.44
C LEU A 13 -9.62 15.71 20.93
N SER A 14 -10.46 16.65 20.48
CA SER A 14 -10.69 16.89 19.05
C SER A 14 -9.45 17.37 18.31
N GLN A 15 -8.51 17.99 19.03
CA GLN A 15 -7.22 18.43 18.48
C GLN A 15 -6.14 17.32 18.52
N SER A 16 -6.41 16.21 19.20
CA SER A 16 -5.46 15.09 19.33
C SER A 16 -5.42 14.22 18.09
N LEU A 17 -4.21 13.85 17.65
CA LEU A 17 -4.00 12.93 16.53
C LEU A 17 -4.61 11.55 16.79
N SER A 18 -4.62 11.08 18.04
CA SER A 18 -5.14 9.77 18.42
C SER A 18 -6.66 9.64 18.29
N TYR A 19 -7.37 10.75 18.17
CA TYR A 19 -8.83 10.79 18.01
C TYR A 19 -9.26 11.12 16.56
N ARG A 20 -8.30 11.29 15.65
CA ARG A 20 -8.60 11.39 14.22
C ARG A 20 -9.13 10.06 13.71
N ARG A 21 -10.02 10.13 12.73
CA ARG A 21 -10.53 8.93 12.08
C ARG A 21 -9.41 8.20 11.34
N ALA A 22 -9.52 6.88 11.27
CA ALA A 22 -8.50 6.04 10.65
C ALA A 22 -8.29 6.32 9.15
N ASP A 23 -9.33 6.76 8.44
CA ASP A 23 -9.27 7.13 7.02
C ASP A 23 -8.61 8.50 6.77
N GLU A 24 -8.54 9.35 7.78
CA GLU A 24 -7.94 10.69 7.69
C GLU A 24 -6.47 10.71 8.15
N GLY A 25 -5.98 9.63 8.76
CA GLY A 25 -4.65 9.51 9.37
C GLY A 25 -3.61 8.81 8.49
N LEU A 26 -3.44 9.21 7.23
CA LEU A 26 -2.45 8.57 6.33
C LEU A 26 -1.01 8.71 6.82
N ASP A 27 -0.70 9.75 7.60
CA ASP A 27 0.60 9.95 8.26
C ASP A 27 0.94 8.82 9.24
N PHE A 28 -0.07 8.19 9.85
CA PHE A 28 0.11 7.00 10.67
C PHE A 28 0.62 5.83 9.84
N LEU A 29 0.03 5.55 8.67
CA LEU A 29 0.43 4.44 7.79
C LEU A 29 1.90 4.53 7.33
N GLY A 30 2.47 5.74 7.26
CA GLY A 30 3.88 5.93 6.94
C GLY A 30 4.87 5.39 8.00
N ARG A 31 4.40 5.13 9.23
CA ARG A 31 5.26 4.73 10.34
C ARG A 31 5.67 3.24 10.30
N PRO A 32 6.70 2.82 11.06
CA PRO A 32 7.14 1.42 11.11
C PRO A 32 6.12 0.45 11.72
N GLU A 33 5.27 0.90 12.63
CA GLU A 33 4.32 0.09 13.39
C GLU A 33 3.21 -0.51 12.50
N PRO A 34 2.53 0.26 11.61
CA PRO A 34 1.49 -0.30 10.74
C PRO A 34 2.00 -1.07 9.52
N ARG A 35 3.28 -1.50 9.49
CA ARG A 35 3.80 -2.35 8.40
C ARG A 35 2.96 -3.61 8.12
N PRO A 36 2.49 -4.38 9.13
CA PRO A 36 1.62 -5.54 8.88
C PRO A 36 0.30 -5.16 8.21
N ILE A 37 -0.28 -4.02 8.60
CA ILE A 37 -1.52 -3.51 8.01
C ILE A 37 -1.29 -3.06 6.56
N ARG A 38 -0.17 -2.38 6.28
CA ARG A 38 0.20 -2.01 4.90
C ARG A 38 0.35 -3.25 4.01
N LEU A 39 1.02 -4.29 4.48
CA LEU A 39 1.14 -5.54 3.74
C LEU A 39 -0.25 -6.15 3.43
N GLN A 40 -1.15 -6.18 4.42
CA GLN A 40 -2.52 -6.65 4.21
C GLN A 40 -3.24 -5.81 3.15
N LEU A 41 -3.09 -4.49 3.17
CA LEU A 41 -3.67 -3.61 2.15
C LEU A 41 -3.07 -3.87 0.77
N GLU A 42 -1.76 -4.09 0.65
CA GLU A 42 -1.14 -4.42 -0.64
C GLU A 42 -1.61 -5.76 -1.22
N LEU A 43 -2.01 -6.72 -0.37
CA LEU A 43 -2.61 -7.97 -0.82
C LEU A 43 -4.10 -7.84 -1.15
N LEU A 44 -4.83 -7.00 -0.41
CA LEU A 44 -6.26 -6.81 -0.60
C LEU A 44 -6.59 -6.00 -1.86
N LYS A 45 -5.82 -4.95 -2.17
CA LYS A 45 -6.03 -4.12 -3.36
C LYS A 45 -6.12 -4.94 -4.66
N PRO A 46 -5.16 -5.81 -5.01
CA PRO A 46 -5.24 -6.58 -6.26
C PRO A 46 -6.37 -7.60 -6.27
N GLU A 47 -6.79 -8.12 -5.11
CA GLU A 47 -7.96 -9.00 -5.00
C GLU A 47 -9.24 -8.23 -5.37
N LEU A 48 -9.44 -7.04 -4.79
CA LEU A 48 -10.62 -6.21 -5.07
C LEU A 48 -10.70 -5.82 -6.55
N VAL A 49 -9.58 -5.42 -7.15
CA VAL A 49 -9.53 -5.08 -8.58
C VAL A 49 -9.87 -6.30 -9.45
N GLN A 50 -9.31 -7.48 -9.14
CA GLN A 50 -9.65 -8.70 -9.89
C GLN A 50 -11.14 -9.06 -9.79
N GLN A 51 -11.75 -8.86 -8.62
CA GLN A 51 -13.17 -9.07 -8.41
C GLN A 51 -14.03 -8.07 -9.20
N GLU A 52 -13.66 -6.78 -9.19
CA GLU A 52 -14.34 -5.72 -9.94
C GLU A 52 -14.29 -5.96 -11.46
N GLU A 53 -13.17 -6.47 -11.97
CA GLU A 53 -12.98 -6.83 -13.39
C GLU A 53 -13.58 -8.21 -13.76
N GLY A 54 -14.21 -8.91 -12.81
CA GLY A 54 -14.83 -10.22 -13.06
C GLY A 54 -13.83 -11.34 -13.38
N MET A 55 -12.59 -11.25 -12.92
CA MET A 55 -11.58 -12.28 -13.13
C MET A 55 -11.85 -13.49 -12.22
N HIS A 56 -12.06 -14.68 -12.82
CA HIS A 56 -12.32 -15.92 -12.08
C HIS A 56 -11.13 -16.88 -12.03
N SER A 57 -10.15 -16.71 -12.91
CA SER A 57 -8.97 -17.57 -13.01
C SER A 57 -7.80 -16.81 -13.62
N SER A 58 -6.59 -17.04 -13.10
CA SER A 58 -5.36 -16.44 -13.61
C SER A 58 -4.26 -17.50 -13.77
N ILE A 59 -3.36 -17.27 -14.73
CA ILE A 59 -2.14 -18.07 -14.91
C ILE A 59 -0.96 -17.20 -14.49
N VAL A 60 -0.20 -17.67 -13.50
CA VAL A 60 1.00 -16.97 -13.03
C VAL A 60 2.22 -17.47 -13.81
N VAL A 61 2.88 -16.55 -14.51
CA VAL A 61 4.14 -16.81 -15.23
C VAL A 61 5.28 -16.09 -14.52
N VAL A 62 6.31 -16.84 -14.11
CA VAL A 62 7.53 -16.30 -13.49
C VAL A 62 8.69 -16.49 -14.45
N GLY A 63 9.51 -15.45 -14.62
CA GLY A 63 10.66 -15.47 -15.52
C GLY A 63 11.80 -14.57 -15.03
N SER A 64 12.94 -14.64 -15.72
CA SER A 64 14.09 -13.77 -15.42
C SER A 64 13.77 -12.31 -15.73
N ALA A 65 13.90 -11.42 -14.74
CA ALA A 65 13.82 -9.97 -14.94
C ALA A 65 15.01 -9.40 -15.76
N ARG A 66 16.00 -10.24 -16.08
CA ARG A 66 17.19 -9.88 -16.86
C ARG A 66 17.13 -10.38 -18.31
N LEU A 67 16.05 -11.04 -18.70
CA LEU A 67 15.87 -11.45 -20.09
C LEU A 67 15.70 -10.19 -20.95
N VAL A 68 16.52 -10.07 -21.98
CA VAL A 68 16.42 -8.99 -22.97
C VAL A 68 15.83 -9.55 -24.26
N GLU A 69 15.29 -8.67 -25.10
CA GLU A 69 14.74 -9.04 -26.39
C GLU A 69 15.80 -9.76 -27.26
N PRO A 70 15.42 -10.74 -28.10
CA PRO A 70 16.37 -11.55 -28.85
C PRO A 70 17.34 -10.75 -29.73
N VAL A 71 16.91 -9.59 -30.24
CA VAL A 71 17.76 -8.68 -31.03
C VAL A 71 18.89 -8.12 -30.19
N GLU A 72 18.58 -7.67 -28.98
CA GLU A 72 19.55 -7.09 -28.05
C GLU A 72 20.50 -8.16 -27.51
N ALA A 73 19.98 -9.36 -27.22
CA ALA A 73 20.81 -10.50 -26.80
C ALA A 73 21.90 -10.81 -27.84
N ARG A 74 21.56 -10.83 -29.13
CA ARG A 74 22.52 -11.07 -30.22
C ARG A 74 23.54 -9.95 -30.37
N SER A 75 23.12 -8.68 -30.24
CA SER A 75 24.07 -7.55 -30.27
C SER A 75 25.10 -7.67 -29.16
N ARG A 76 24.65 -7.96 -27.93
CA ARG A 76 25.52 -8.12 -26.76
C ARG A 76 26.47 -9.31 -26.91
N GLU A 77 26.02 -10.42 -27.52
CA GLU A 77 26.90 -11.56 -27.83
C GLU A 77 28.00 -11.18 -28.81
N HIS A 78 27.67 -10.41 -29.86
CA HIS A 78 28.63 -9.98 -30.88
C HIS A 78 29.63 -8.96 -30.35
N GLU A 79 29.23 -8.06 -29.44
CA GLU A 79 30.11 -7.10 -28.78
C GLU A 79 31.11 -7.75 -27.80
N GLN A 80 30.81 -8.97 -27.33
CA GLN A 80 31.63 -9.69 -26.34
C GLN A 80 32.63 -10.67 -26.97
N ARG A 81 32.64 -10.82 -28.29
CA ARG A 81 33.62 -11.61 -29.05
C ARG A 81 34.74 -10.73 -29.59
#